data_AF-A2G029-F1
#
_entry.id   AF-A2G029-F1
#
_cell.length_a   1.000
_cell.length_b   1.000
_cell.length_c   1.000
_cell.angle_alpha   90.00
_cell.angle_beta   90.00
_cell.angle_gamma   90.00
#
_symmetry.space_group_name_H-M   'P 1'
#
loop_
_entity.id
_entity.type
_entity.pdbx_description
1 polymer ?
#
loop_
_entity_poly.entity_id
_entity_poly.type
_entity_poly.pdbx_seq_one_letter_code
_entity_poly.pdbx_strand_id
1 'polypeptide(L)'
;MDENKNSDWSFGIDFKIQFSDGELVDMHFNSSDTVESILKYIQNLPNRLPKENQEIILVFAGKKLDLNEKISNINLFEGATFNVFYKYKKCDTPNFVELRGFNRLARMGYTSSDIISFRNQFYKIHQKPETEEEQLDIEDDWLPALIVANGMHLDQEENLNNVDQENRNITVTQFMPFLVYFYLIIIGVATLFFIS
;
A
#
# COMPACT_ATOMS: atom_id res chain seq x y z
N MET A 1 31.62 -46.16 -39.83
CA MET A 1 32.24 -44.88 -39.40
C MET A 1 31.38 -44.38 -38.26
N ASP A 2 31.60 -44.99 -37.09
CA ASP A 2 31.12 -44.45 -35.82
C ASP A 2 32.18 -43.47 -35.36
N GLU A 3 31.83 -42.21 -35.15
CA GLU A 3 32.56 -41.37 -34.20
C GLU A 3 31.76 -40.08 -33.90
N ASN A 4 31.54 -39.92 -32.59
CA ASN A 4 31.31 -38.66 -31.89
C ASN A 4 29.88 -38.08 -31.87
N LYS A 5 28.94 -38.84 -31.27
CA LYS A 5 27.91 -38.18 -30.46
C LYS A 5 28.57 -37.75 -29.16
N ASN A 6 29.00 -36.49 -29.16
CA ASN A 6 29.48 -35.76 -28.01
C ASN A 6 28.52 -36.02 -26.83
N SER A 7 28.96 -36.88 -25.92
CA SER A 7 28.21 -37.21 -24.71
C SER A 7 28.38 -36.02 -23.76
N ASP A 8 27.51 -35.05 -23.95
CA ASP A 8 27.37 -33.89 -23.07
C ASP A 8 26.74 -34.42 -21.76
N TRP A 9 27.58 -34.81 -20.81
CA TRP A 9 27.14 -35.25 -19.47
C TRP A 9 26.80 -34.04 -18.59
N SER A 10 25.99 -33.14 -19.10
CA SER A 10 25.27 -32.15 -18.30
C SER A 10 24.01 -32.85 -17.79
N PHE A 11 24.00 -33.24 -16.50
CA PHE A 11 22.77 -33.63 -15.81
C PHE A 11 21.88 -32.38 -15.70
N GLY A 12 21.21 -32.05 -16.80
CA GLY A 12 20.15 -31.06 -16.82
C GLY A 12 19.00 -31.56 -15.97
N ILE A 13 18.43 -30.64 -15.20
CA ILE A 13 17.28 -30.87 -14.34
C ILE A 13 16.09 -30.26 -15.05
N ASP A 14 15.10 -31.10 -15.34
CA ASP A 14 13.81 -30.70 -15.87
C ASP A 14 12.83 -30.40 -14.75
N PHE A 15 12.23 -29.21 -14.80
CA PHE A 15 11.19 -28.79 -13.86
C PHE A 15 10.17 -27.88 -14.54
N LYS A 16 9.04 -27.68 -13.88
CA LYS A 16 7.96 -26.80 -14.35
C LYS A 16 7.93 -25.51 -13.55
N ILE A 17 7.55 -24.43 -14.21
CA ILE A 17 7.24 -23.16 -13.56
C ILE A 17 5.76 -22.88 -13.74
N GLN A 18 5.06 -22.70 -12.63
CA GLN A 18 3.68 -22.25 -12.60
C GLN A 18 3.64 -20.76 -12.27
N PHE A 19 3.00 -19.99 -13.16
CA PHE A 19 2.75 -18.58 -12.96
C PHE A 19 1.45 -18.34 -12.20
N SER A 20 1.31 -17.16 -11.61
CA SER A 20 0.11 -16.76 -10.85
C SER A 20 -1.17 -16.66 -11.69
N ASP A 21 -1.05 -16.58 -13.02
CA ASP A 21 -2.16 -16.65 -13.97
C ASP A 21 -2.60 -18.11 -14.29
N GLY A 22 -1.87 -19.10 -13.77
CA GLY A 22 -2.11 -20.52 -13.96
C GLY A 22 -1.35 -21.15 -15.14
N GLU A 23 -0.56 -20.37 -15.89
CA GLU A 23 0.24 -20.91 -16.99
C GLU A 23 1.40 -21.76 -16.47
N LEU A 24 1.66 -22.88 -17.15
CA LEU A 24 2.76 -23.80 -16.86
C LEU A 24 3.79 -23.78 -18.00
N VAL A 25 5.06 -23.61 -17.66
CA VAL A 25 6.18 -23.62 -18.62
C VAL A 25 7.22 -24.65 -18.20
N ASP A 26 7.61 -25.52 -19.13
CA ASP A 26 8.67 -26.50 -18.92
C ASP A 26 10.05 -25.85 -19.10
N MET A 27 10.96 -26.16 -18.17
CA MET A 27 12.25 -25.48 -18.02
C MET A 27 13.36 -26.51 -17.85
N HIS A 28 14.50 -26.25 -18.50
CA HIS A 28 15.68 -27.10 -18.46
C HIS A 28 16.89 -26.27 -18.02
N PHE A 29 17.45 -26.58 -16.84
CA PHE A 29 18.63 -25.90 -16.28
C PHE A 29 19.66 -26.92 -15.79
N ASN A 30 20.90 -26.50 -15.61
CA ASN A 30 21.92 -27.34 -15.01
C ASN A 30 21.86 -27.27 -13.47
N SER A 31 22.23 -28.36 -12.80
CA SER A 31 22.39 -28.41 -11.34
C SER A 31 23.32 -27.31 -10.77
N SER A 32 24.28 -26.83 -11.58
CA SER A 32 25.21 -25.76 -11.21
C SER A 32 24.59 -24.35 -11.22
N ASP A 33 23.44 -24.18 -11.88
CA ASP A 33 22.81 -22.88 -12.04
C ASP A 33 22.20 -22.38 -10.73
N THR A 34 21.97 -21.07 -10.65
CA THR A 34 21.36 -20.40 -9.51
C THR A 34 19.92 -20.02 -9.80
N VAL A 35 19.16 -19.75 -8.75
CA VAL A 35 17.82 -19.18 -8.83
C VAL A 35 17.82 -17.85 -9.60
N GLU A 36 18.90 -17.06 -9.53
CA GLU A 36 19.07 -15.85 -10.34
C GLU A 36 18.99 -16.13 -11.85
N SER A 37 19.61 -17.22 -12.34
CA SER A 37 19.55 -17.59 -13.75
C SER A 37 18.13 -17.92 -14.20
N ILE A 38 17.36 -18.63 -13.36
CA ILE A 38 15.95 -18.94 -13.61
C ILE A 38 15.13 -17.65 -13.69
N LEU A 39 15.33 -16.72 -12.74
CA LEU A 39 14.62 -15.44 -12.70
C LEU A 39 14.92 -14.57 -13.92
N LYS A 40 16.18 -14.52 -14.38
CA LYS A 40 16.55 -13.84 -15.63
C LYS A 40 15.85 -14.44 -16.83
N TYR A 41 15.76 -15.77 -16.92
CA TYR A 41 15.03 -16.42 -18.00
C TYR A 41 13.54 -16.05 -17.97
N ILE A 42 12.92 -16.08 -16.79
CA ILE A 42 11.52 -15.65 -16.63
C ILE A 42 11.33 -14.21 -17.10
N GLN A 43 12.24 -13.29 -16.73
CA GLN A 43 12.16 -11.89 -17.15
C GLN A 43 12.26 -11.72 -18.67
N ASN A 44 13.02 -12.59 -19.36
CA ASN A 44 13.15 -12.53 -20.82
C ASN A 44 11.92 -13.07 -21.57
N LEU A 45 10.96 -13.69 -20.88
CA LEU A 45 9.73 -14.14 -21.52
C LEU A 45 8.82 -12.93 -21.84
N PRO A 46 8.22 -12.88 -23.04
CA PRO A 46 7.59 -11.68 -23.59
C PRO A 46 6.42 -11.13 -22.76
N ASN A 47 5.82 -11.94 -21.89
CA ASN A 47 4.67 -11.56 -21.05
C ASN A 47 4.97 -11.59 -19.54
N ARG A 48 6.24 -11.65 -19.13
CA ARG A 48 6.62 -11.94 -17.73
C ARG A 48 7.57 -10.92 -17.11
N LEU A 49 7.70 -9.75 -17.73
CA LEU A 49 8.47 -8.64 -17.17
C LEU A 49 7.80 -8.13 -15.88
N PRO A 50 8.51 -8.08 -14.74
CA PRO A 50 7.96 -7.47 -13.54
C PRO A 50 7.79 -5.97 -13.79
N LYS A 51 6.65 -5.41 -13.41
CA LYS A 51 6.47 -3.95 -13.39
C LYS A 51 7.52 -3.34 -12.45
N GLU A 52 7.88 -2.08 -12.65
CA GLU A 52 8.90 -1.37 -11.84
C GLU A 52 8.69 -1.52 -10.31
N ASN A 53 7.41 -1.51 -9.91
CA ASN A 53 6.95 -1.63 -8.52
C ASN A 53 6.68 -3.07 -8.07
N GLN A 54 7.18 -4.07 -8.79
CA GLN A 54 6.98 -5.48 -8.46
C GLN A 54 8.31 -6.22 -8.33
N GLU A 55 8.32 -7.20 -7.44
CA GLU A 55 9.39 -8.18 -7.28
C GLU A 55 8.85 -9.57 -7.60
N ILE A 56 9.64 -10.32 -8.36
CA ILE A 56 9.36 -11.73 -8.65
C ILE A 56 9.82 -12.55 -7.45
N ILE A 57 8.91 -13.37 -6.94
CA ILE A 57 9.17 -14.31 -5.86
C ILE A 57 9.02 -15.71 -6.41
N LEU A 58 10.10 -16.49 -6.34
CA LEU A 58 10.08 -17.91 -6.64
C LEU A 58 9.87 -18.71 -5.35
N VAL A 59 8.86 -19.58 -5.34
CA VAL A 59 8.49 -20.40 -4.19
C VAL A 59 8.47 -21.87 -4.59
N PHE A 60 9.11 -22.70 -3.77
CA PHE A 60 9.09 -24.15 -3.91
C PHE A 60 8.79 -24.80 -2.56
N ALA A 61 7.86 -25.76 -2.53
CA ALA A 61 7.44 -26.46 -1.31
C ALA A 61 7.10 -25.52 -0.12
N GLY A 62 6.54 -24.33 -0.39
CA GLY A 62 6.24 -23.33 0.63
C GLY A 62 7.43 -22.50 1.12
N LYS A 63 8.65 -22.76 0.63
CA LYS A 63 9.85 -21.97 0.90
C LYS A 63 10.09 -20.96 -0.23
N LYS A 64 10.26 -19.68 0.11
CA LYS A 64 10.80 -18.68 -0.82
C LYS A 64 12.27 -18.99 -1.07
N LEU A 65 12.67 -19.02 -2.34
CA LEU A 65 14.04 -19.25 -2.74
C LEU A 65 14.81 -17.94 -2.83
N ASP A 66 16.07 -17.98 -2.41
CA ASP A 66 16.97 -16.83 -2.50
C ASP A 66 17.72 -16.82 -3.82
N LEU A 67 18.04 -15.63 -4.35
CA LEU A 67 18.74 -15.44 -5.63
C LEU A 67 20.06 -16.24 -5.71
N ASN A 68 20.76 -16.37 -4.59
CA ASN A 68 22.07 -17.01 -4.48
C ASN A 68 21.98 -18.53 -4.23
N GLU A 69 20.78 -19.08 -4.09
CA GLU A 69 20.60 -20.52 -3.88
C GLU A 69 20.84 -21.26 -5.21
N LYS A 70 21.68 -22.31 -5.17
CA LYS A 70 21.93 -23.17 -6.33
C LYS A 70 20.80 -24.18 -6.49
N ILE A 71 20.49 -24.54 -7.73
CA ILE A 71 19.48 -25.57 -8.03
C ILE A 71 19.85 -26.91 -7.39
N SER A 72 21.14 -27.27 -7.37
CA SER A 72 21.63 -28.47 -6.68
C SER A 72 21.30 -28.55 -5.18
N ASN A 73 21.11 -27.41 -4.52
CA ASN A 73 20.81 -27.36 -3.09
C ASN A 73 19.30 -27.48 -2.82
N ILE A 74 18.48 -27.38 -3.87
CA ILE A 74 17.04 -27.54 -3.79
C ILE A 74 16.75 -29.03 -3.98
N ASN A 75 16.03 -29.63 -3.04
CA ASN A 75 15.63 -31.05 -3.13
C ASN A 75 14.52 -31.21 -4.18
N LEU A 76 14.91 -31.26 -5.45
CA LEU A 76 14.01 -31.40 -6.58
C LEU A 76 13.71 -32.87 -6.87
N PHE A 77 12.43 -33.14 -7.10
CA PHE A 77 11.96 -34.43 -7.63
C PHE A 77 11.78 -34.31 -9.15
N GLU A 78 11.76 -35.44 -9.85
CA GLU A 78 11.49 -35.47 -11.29
C GLU A 78 10.12 -34.82 -11.59
N GLY A 79 10.11 -33.76 -12.39
CA GLY A 79 8.89 -32.99 -12.68
C GLY A 79 8.45 -32.05 -11.55
N ALA A 80 9.35 -31.61 -10.66
CA ALA A 80 9.07 -30.60 -9.65
C ALA A 80 8.47 -29.32 -10.26
N THR A 81 7.55 -28.67 -9.53
CA THR A 81 6.92 -27.41 -9.96
C THR A 81 7.28 -26.27 -9.01
N PHE A 82 7.87 -25.21 -9.55
CA PHE A 82 8.09 -23.95 -8.85
C PHE A 82 6.93 -22.99 -9.11
N ASN A 83 6.53 -22.23 -8.09
CA ASN A 83 5.49 -21.22 -8.23
C ASN A 83 6.12 -19.83 -8.29
N VAL A 84 5.67 -19.03 -9.25
CA VAL A 84 6.10 -17.64 -9.42
C VAL A 84 4.97 -16.70 -8.99
N PHE A 85 5.30 -15.80 -8.08
CA PHE A 85 4.39 -14.75 -7.61
C PHE A 85 5.01 -13.37 -7.85
N TYR A 86 4.16 -12.40 -8.15
CA TYR A 86 4.54 -10.99 -8.23
C TYR A 86 4.10 -10.28 -6.96
N LYS A 87 5.06 -9.84 -6.15
CA LYS A 87 4.78 -9.02 -4.96
C LYS A 87 5.02 -7.57 -5.30
N TYR A 88 4.08 -6.70 -4.99
CA TYR A 88 4.34 -5.27 -5.06
C TYR A 88 5.40 -4.90 -4.02
N LYS A 89 6.45 -4.20 -4.47
CA LYS A 89 7.32 -3.48 -3.55
C LYS A 89 6.40 -2.57 -2.74
N LYS A 90 6.49 -2.65 -1.42
CA LYS A 90 5.94 -1.55 -0.63
C LYS A 90 6.67 -0.32 -1.16
N CYS A 91 5.94 0.71 -1.58
CA CYS A 91 6.58 1.99 -1.76
C CYS A 91 7.24 2.28 -0.42
N ASP A 92 8.57 2.21 -0.40
CA ASP A 92 9.36 2.89 0.60
C ASP A 92 9.19 4.38 0.31
N THR A 93 7.97 4.90 0.49
CA THR A 93 7.79 6.30 0.84
C THR A 93 8.45 6.42 2.21
N PRO A 94 9.63 7.06 2.32
CA PRO A 94 10.10 7.46 3.63
C PRO A 94 9.03 8.42 4.14
N ASN A 95 8.38 8.02 5.22
CA ASN A 95 7.18 8.62 5.79
C ASN A 95 5.87 8.18 5.11
N PHE A 96 5.26 7.10 5.64
CA PHE A 96 3.97 7.35 6.27
C PHE A 96 4.24 8.49 7.28
N VAL A 97 4.19 9.76 6.85
CA VAL A 97 3.81 10.79 7.82
C VAL A 97 2.43 10.32 8.15
N GLU A 98 2.26 9.75 9.34
CA GLU A 98 0.94 9.47 9.84
C GLU A 98 0.25 10.82 9.80
N LEU A 99 -0.58 11.03 8.76
CA LEU A 99 -1.26 12.29 8.60
C LEU A 99 -2.13 12.38 9.85
N ARG A 100 -1.84 13.38 10.68
CA ARG A 100 -2.52 13.70 11.93
C ARG A 100 -3.34 14.97 11.73
N GLY A 101 -4.39 15.11 12.52
CA GLY A 101 -5.31 16.22 12.43
C GLY A 101 -5.92 16.37 11.04
N PHE A 102 -6.07 17.60 10.58
CA PHE A 102 -6.67 17.92 9.29
C PHE A 102 -5.80 17.53 8.10
N ASN A 103 -4.52 17.18 8.31
CA ASN A 103 -3.68 16.65 7.24
C ASN A 103 -4.24 15.31 6.71
N ARG A 104 -5.07 14.60 7.49
CA ARG A 104 -5.78 13.38 7.07
C ARG A 104 -6.73 13.61 5.89
N LEU A 105 -7.24 14.83 5.72
CA LEU A 105 -8.10 15.20 4.60
C LEU A 105 -7.40 15.04 3.25
N ALA A 106 -6.06 15.06 3.19
CA ALA A 106 -5.33 14.76 1.97
C ALA A 106 -5.65 13.35 1.42
N ARG A 107 -5.96 12.38 2.30
CA ARG A 107 -6.41 11.04 1.89
C ARG A 107 -7.79 11.04 1.24
N MET A 108 -8.59 12.07 1.50
CA MET A 108 -9.93 12.26 0.93
C MET A 108 -9.90 13.16 -0.33
N GLY A 109 -8.71 13.49 -0.84
CA GLY A 109 -8.53 14.28 -2.06
C GLY A 109 -8.61 15.80 -1.87
N TYR A 110 -8.44 16.29 -0.63
CA TYR A 110 -8.32 17.72 -0.35
C TYR A 110 -6.90 18.21 -0.66
N THR A 111 -6.78 19.39 -1.28
CA THR A 111 -5.46 19.98 -1.56
C THR A 111 -4.85 20.61 -0.31
N SER A 112 -3.54 20.81 -0.28
CA SER A 112 -2.86 21.48 0.84
C SER A 112 -3.42 22.88 1.12
N SER A 113 -3.83 23.61 0.08
CA SER A 113 -4.48 24.92 0.21
C SER A 113 -5.86 24.84 0.86
N ASP A 114 -6.63 23.79 0.55
CA ASP A 114 -7.94 23.57 1.17
C ASP A 114 -7.78 23.26 2.66
N ILE A 115 -6.82 22.41 3.00
CA ILE A 115 -6.51 22.02 4.38
C ILE A 115 -6.04 23.23 5.19
N ILE A 116 -5.17 24.07 4.63
CA ILE A 116 -4.71 25.32 5.29
C ILE A 116 -5.88 26.28 5.50
N SER A 117 -6.75 26.44 4.50
CA SER A 117 -7.92 27.30 4.58
C SER A 117 -8.90 26.81 5.65
N PHE A 118 -9.13 25.51 5.70
CA PHE A 118 -9.95 24.83 6.70
C PHE A 118 -9.41 25.04 8.12
N ARG A 119 -8.12 24.76 8.31
CA ARG A 119 -7.39 24.99 9.57
C ARG A 119 -7.50 26.44 10.04
N ASN A 120 -7.31 27.40 9.14
CA ASN A 120 -7.45 28.83 9.44
C ASN A 120 -8.88 29.21 9.82
N GLN A 121 -9.90 28.58 9.23
CA GLN A 121 -11.30 28.81 9.59
C GLN A 121 -11.65 28.19 10.94
N PHE A 122 -11.13 27.00 11.24
CA PHE A 122 -11.27 26.36 12.54
C PHE A 122 -10.69 27.23 13.68
N TYR A 123 -9.42 27.64 13.56
CA TYR A 123 -8.76 28.47 14.59
C TYR A 123 -9.14 29.95 14.59
N LYS A 124 -10.09 30.39 13.75
CA LYS A 124 -10.74 31.70 13.94
C LYS A 124 -11.72 31.69 15.10
N ILE A 125 -12.30 30.52 15.38
CA ILE A 125 -13.33 30.34 16.39
C ILE A 125 -12.73 29.62 17.60
N HIS A 126 -11.83 28.67 17.36
CA HIS A 126 -11.05 28.01 18.41
C HIS A 126 -9.82 28.84 18.76
N GLN A 127 -9.40 28.79 20.02
CA GLN A 127 -8.11 29.38 20.41
C GLN A 127 -7.00 28.68 19.63
N LYS A 128 -6.12 29.47 19.00
CA LYS A 128 -4.98 28.92 18.28
C LYS A 128 -4.00 28.32 19.32
N PRO A 129 -3.67 27.03 19.21
CA PRO A 129 -2.79 26.36 20.17
C PRO A 129 -1.36 26.92 20.08
N GLU A 130 -0.62 26.78 21.17
CA GLU A 130 0.76 27.30 21.27
C GLU A 130 1.77 26.36 20.61
N THR A 131 1.46 25.06 20.56
CA THR A 131 2.33 24.03 20.01
C THR A 131 1.69 23.29 18.83
N GLU A 132 2.53 22.78 17.93
CA GLU A 132 2.07 21.98 16.78
C GLU A 132 1.49 20.63 17.22
N GLU A 133 1.99 20.02 18.28
CA GLU A 133 1.46 18.75 18.81
C GLU A 133 0.04 18.93 19.37
N GLU A 134 -0.19 19.97 20.18
CA GLU A 134 -1.51 20.32 20.70
C GLU A 134 -2.49 20.67 19.57
N GLN A 135 -1.99 21.33 18.52
CA GLN A 135 -2.75 21.57 17.31
C GLN A 135 -3.22 20.26 16.67
N LEU A 136 -2.31 19.30 16.48
CA LEU A 136 -2.64 18.02 15.88
C LEU A 136 -3.60 17.20 16.75
N ASP A 137 -3.46 17.25 18.08
CA ASP A 137 -4.35 16.55 19.01
C ASP A 137 -5.77 17.11 18.98
N ILE A 138 -5.91 18.45 19.01
CA ILE A 138 -7.22 19.09 18.86
C ILE A 138 -7.82 18.76 17.49
N GLU A 139 -7.04 18.87 16.41
CA GLU A 139 -7.54 18.54 15.07
C GLU A 139 -7.99 17.07 14.99
N ASP A 140 -7.28 16.14 15.62
CA ASP A 140 -7.63 14.71 15.65
C ASP A 140 -8.91 14.42 16.44
N ASP A 141 -9.14 15.11 17.55
CA ASP A 141 -10.36 14.98 18.35
C ASP A 141 -11.60 15.51 17.60
N TRP A 142 -11.42 16.58 16.83
CA TRP A 142 -12.51 17.24 16.11
C TRP A 142 -12.81 16.63 14.74
N LEU A 143 -11.81 16.03 14.09
CA LEU A 143 -11.93 15.50 12.74
C LEU A 143 -13.08 14.47 12.58
N PRO A 144 -13.27 13.47 13.48
CA PRO A 144 -14.38 12.51 13.36
C PRO A 144 -15.75 13.17 13.36
N ALA A 145 -15.97 14.16 14.23
CA ALA A 145 -17.23 14.87 14.33
C ALA A 145 -17.51 15.71 13.06
N LEU A 146 -16.48 16.35 12.52
CA LEU A 146 -16.57 17.13 11.27
C LEU A 146 -16.85 16.27 10.04
N ILE A 147 -16.26 15.07 9.99
CA ILE A 147 -16.53 14.07 8.93
C ILE A 147 -17.99 13.63 8.98
N VAL A 148 -18.47 13.23 10.17
CA VAL A 148 -19.85 12.73 10.37
C VAL A 148 -20.88 13.83 10.12
N ALA A 149 -20.67 15.04 10.66
CA ALA A 149 -21.60 16.16 10.49
C ALA A 149 -21.76 16.60 9.03
N ASN A 150 -20.75 16.36 8.20
CA ASN A 150 -20.74 16.78 6.80
C ASN A 150 -21.19 15.67 5.83
N GLY A 151 -21.63 14.51 6.34
CA GLY A 151 -21.98 13.37 5.49
C GLY A 151 -20.79 12.83 4.68
N MET A 152 -19.56 13.10 5.11
CA MET A 152 -18.37 12.45 4.55
C MET A 152 -18.39 11.00 5.04
N HIS A 153 -19.05 10.13 4.28
CA HIS A 153 -19.12 8.69 4.59
C HIS A 153 -17.71 8.09 4.53
N LEU A 154 -17.26 7.45 5.62
CA LEU A 154 -15.93 6.84 5.72
C LEU A 154 -15.80 5.50 4.98
N ASP A 155 -16.86 5.03 4.33
CA ASP A 155 -16.77 3.85 3.48
C ASP A 155 -17.03 4.26 2.03
N GLN A 156 -15.97 4.24 1.22
CA GLN A 156 -15.94 3.53 -0.06
C GLN A 156 -14.53 3.67 -0.66
N GLU A 157 -13.82 2.55 -0.70
CA GLU A 157 -12.89 2.26 -1.80
C GLU A 157 -13.69 2.21 -3.10
N GLU A 158 -14.10 3.37 -3.64
CA GLU A 158 -14.58 3.46 -5.01
C GLU A 158 -13.58 4.27 -5.84
N ASN A 159 -12.90 3.52 -6.71
CA ASN A 159 -12.34 3.92 -7.99
C ASN A 159 -12.01 5.41 -8.15
N LEU A 160 -10.71 5.72 -8.02
CA LEU A 160 -10.09 6.89 -8.62
C LEU A 160 -10.20 6.82 -10.15
N ASN A 161 -11.35 7.19 -10.70
CA ASN A 161 -11.50 7.64 -12.08
C ASN A 161 -12.80 8.44 -12.20
N ASN A 162 -12.66 9.76 -12.42
CA ASN A 162 -13.70 10.75 -12.69
C ASN A 162 -14.61 11.14 -11.52
N VAL A 163 -14.26 12.23 -10.81
CA VAL A 163 -15.28 13.16 -10.28
C VAL A 163 -14.75 14.59 -10.42
N ASP A 164 -15.63 15.42 -10.98
CA ASP A 164 -15.40 16.78 -11.45
C ASP A 164 -14.82 17.73 -10.39
N GLN A 165 -13.82 18.51 -10.80
CA GLN A 165 -13.14 19.52 -9.98
C GLN A 165 -13.97 20.79 -9.73
N GLU A 166 -15.22 20.89 -10.18
CA GLU A 166 -15.83 22.22 -10.36
C GLU A 166 -16.64 22.79 -9.19
N ASN A 167 -16.83 22.11 -8.05
CA ASN A 167 -17.69 22.68 -6.99
C ASN A 167 -17.35 22.29 -5.54
N ARG A 168 -16.09 22.42 -5.12
CA ARG A 168 -15.72 22.29 -3.69
C ARG A 168 -15.33 23.61 -3.05
N ASN A 169 -16.22 24.60 -3.15
CA ASN A 169 -16.15 25.81 -2.35
C ASN A 169 -16.56 25.48 -0.91
N ILE A 170 -15.59 25.09 -0.07
CA ILE A 170 -15.83 24.76 1.34
C ILE A 170 -15.99 26.06 2.13
N THR A 171 -17.22 26.46 2.42
CA THR A 171 -17.54 27.63 3.25
C THR A 171 -17.90 27.20 4.67
N VAL A 172 -16.93 27.15 5.61
CA VAL A 172 -17.15 26.80 7.05
C VAL A 172 -18.31 27.59 7.71
N THR A 173 -18.67 28.76 7.16
CA THR A 173 -19.81 29.57 7.59
C THR A 173 -21.18 28.90 7.48
N GLN A 174 -21.34 27.89 6.61
CA GLN A 174 -22.62 27.18 6.45
C GLN A 174 -22.81 26.02 7.46
N PHE A 175 -21.79 25.73 8.29
CA PHE A 175 -21.67 24.48 9.04
C PHE A 175 -21.97 24.57 10.55
N MET A 176 -22.28 25.75 11.11
CA MET A 176 -22.06 26.02 12.54
C MET A 176 -23.21 26.63 13.38
N PRO A 177 -24.51 26.42 13.16
CA PRO A 177 -25.47 26.69 14.22
C PRO A 177 -25.55 25.56 15.25
N PHE A 178 -25.18 24.31 14.94
CA PHE A 178 -25.43 23.16 15.82
C PHE A 178 -24.26 22.77 16.75
N LEU A 179 -23.00 23.01 16.33
CA LEU A 179 -21.82 22.59 17.10
C LEU A 179 -21.50 23.49 18.31
N VAL A 180 -21.84 24.78 18.25
CA VAL A 180 -21.71 25.70 19.39
C VAL A 180 -22.60 25.24 20.56
N TYR A 181 -23.81 24.74 20.28
CA TYR A 181 -24.66 24.17 21.32
C TYR A 181 -24.09 22.88 21.90
N PHE A 182 -23.47 22.03 21.09
CA PHE A 182 -22.84 20.80 21.59
C PHE A 182 -21.65 21.10 22.53
N TYR A 183 -20.83 22.09 22.18
CA TYR A 183 -19.69 22.50 23.01
C TYR A 183 -20.13 23.22 24.31
N LEU A 184 -21.18 24.06 24.25
CA LEU A 184 -21.78 24.65 25.46
C LEU A 184 -22.43 23.59 26.36
N ILE A 185 -23.03 22.53 25.80
CA ILE A 185 -23.57 21.42 26.58
C ILE A 185 -22.44 20.63 27.25
N ILE A 186 -21.35 20.33 26.53
CA ILE A 186 -20.21 19.59 27.11
C ILE A 186 -19.54 20.40 28.25
N ILE A 187 -19.30 21.70 28.07
CA ILE A 187 -18.75 22.57 29.13
C ILE A 187 -19.75 22.77 30.28
N GLY A 188 -21.04 22.93 29.97
CA GLY A 188 -22.10 23.04 30.97
C GLY A 188 -22.21 21.79 31.85
N VAL A 189 -22.10 20.61 31.26
CA VAL A 189 -22.12 19.34 32.01
C VAL A 189 -20.81 19.16 32.80
N ALA A 190 -19.65 19.48 32.22
CA ALA A 190 -18.38 19.39 32.93
C ALA A 190 -18.29 20.32 34.16
N THR A 191 -18.90 21.50 34.11
CA THR A 191 -18.92 22.44 35.25
C THR A 191 -19.93 22.04 36.33
N LEU A 192 -21.06 21.43 35.97
CA LEU A 192 -22.06 20.93 36.93
C LEU A 192 -21.55 19.73 37.75
N PHE A 193 -20.69 18.88 37.19
CA PHE A 193 -20.07 17.77 37.91
C PHE A 193 -18.96 18.18 38.88
N PHE A 194 -18.44 19.41 38.79
CA PHE A 194 -17.37 19.91 39.68
C PHE A 194 -17.88 20.68 40.90
N ILE A 195 -19.19 20.93 41.02
CA ILE A 195 -19.79 21.74 42.10
C ILE A 195 -20.70 20.90 43.05
N SER A 196 -20.88 19.60 42.81
CA SER A 196 -21.67 18.73 43.72
C SER A 196 -20.82 17.89 44.67
#